data_AF-A0A9E4STD1-F1
#
_entry.id   AF-A0A9E4STD1-F1
#
_cell.length_a   1.000
_cell.length_b   1.000
_cell.length_c   1.000
_cell.angle_alpha   90.00
_cell.angle_beta   90.00
_cell.angle_gamma   90.00
#
_symmetry.space_group_name_H-M   'P 1'
#
loop_
_entity.id
_entity.type
_entity.pdbx_description
1 polymer ?
#
loop_
_entity_poly.entity_id
_entity_poly.type
_entity_poly.pdbx_seq_one_letter_code
_entity_poly.pdbx_strand_id
1 'polypeptide(L)'
;TPDVESDIFFDGAAVLLTFQALAFITPLSEELFFRGFIFRGLLPKIGPWGAIALSALIFSAFHLSLGVVVPIFITGFLFAWLYWRTGSLWAAIGAHAGQNALALGVQALAG
;
A
#
# COMPACT_ATOMS: atom_id res chain seq x y z
N THR A 1 14.06 -3.10 14.98
CA THR A 1 12.87 -2.76 14.17
C THR A 1 13.13 -1.41 13.55
N PRO A 2 12.61 -1.05 12.36
CA PRO A 2 12.60 0.36 11.99
C PRO A 2 11.84 1.08 13.11
N ASP A 3 12.47 2.06 13.74
CA ASP A 3 11.80 2.89 14.73
C ASP A 3 10.73 3.67 13.98
N VAL A 4 9.47 3.28 14.17
CA VAL A 4 8.37 4.13 13.73
C VAL A 4 8.39 5.28 14.72
N GLU A 5 8.83 6.46 14.26
CA GLU A 5 8.89 7.66 15.09
C GLU A 5 7.55 7.80 15.83
N SER A 6 7.61 7.88 17.17
CA SER A 6 6.44 8.04 18.04
C SER A 6 5.60 9.26 17.68
N ASP A 7 6.18 10.16 16.91
CA ASP A 7 5.76 11.51 16.57
C ASP A 7 4.58 11.52 15.56
N ILE A 8 4.33 10.39 14.88
CA ILE A 8 3.19 10.19 13.97
C ILE A 8 1.99 9.51 14.64
N PHE A 9 2.17 8.93 15.83
CA PHE A 9 1.10 8.34 16.62
C PHE A 9 0.63 9.34 17.67
N PHE A 10 -0.58 9.88 17.49
CA PHE A 10 -1.15 10.75 18.50
C PHE A 10 -1.78 9.94 19.63
N ASP A 11 -1.63 10.43 20.87
CA ASP A 11 -2.22 9.81 22.05
C ASP A 11 -3.74 10.05 22.17
N GLY A 12 -4.42 9.13 22.88
CA GLY A 12 -5.85 9.27 23.20
C GLY A 12 -6.76 9.28 21.95
N ALA A 13 -7.72 10.20 21.91
CA ALA A 13 -8.68 10.28 20.80
C ALA A 13 -8.03 10.65 19.44
N ALA A 14 -6.82 11.21 19.45
CA ALA A 14 -6.13 11.64 18.24
C ALA A 14 -5.49 10.48 17.47
N VAL A 15 -5.40 9.27 18.04
CA VAL A 15 -5.01 8.04 17.30
C VAL A 15 -5.93 7.77 16.11
N LEU A 16 -7.19 8.25 16.19
CA LEU A 16 -8.15 8.19 15.09
C LEU A 16 -7.68 9.01 13.88
N LEU A 17 -6.94 10.10 14.09
CA LEU A 17 -6.35 10.90 13.01
C LEU A 17 -5.20 10.16 12.34
N THR A 18 -4.34 9.49 13.11
CA THR A 18 -3.29 8.60 12.58
C THR A 18 -3.90 7.45 11.77
N PHE A 19 -4.98 6.86 12.27
CA PHE A 19 -5.70 5.81 11.57
C PHE A 19 -6.33 6.32 10.26
N GLN A 20 -6.98 7.49 10.28
CA GLN A 20 -7.61 8.05 9.10
C GLN A 20 -6.58 8.44 8.02
N ALA A 21 -5.44 8.98 8.42
CA ALA A 21 -4.33 9.31 7.52
C ALA A 21 -3.68 8.04 6.94
N LEU A 22 -3.22 7.12 7.79
CA LEU A 22 -2.39 5.98 7.38
C LEU A 22 -3.19 4.78 6.86
N ALA A 23 -4.43 4.57 7.33
CA ALA A 23 -5.26 3.45 6.91
C ALA A 23 -6.14 3.76 5.69
N PHE A 24 -6.37 5.04 5.37
CA PHE A 24 -7.24 5.42 4.24
C PHE A 24 -6.58 6.35 3.23
N ILE A 25 -6.08 7.51 3.67
CA ILE A 25 -5.53 8.51 2.74
C ILE A 25 -4.27 7.98 2.06
N THR A 26 -3.37 7.35 2.82
CA THR A 26 -2.15 6.75 2.27
C THR A 26 -2.47 5.66 1.22
N PRO A 27 -3.25 4.60 1.52
CA PRO A 27 -3.65 3.61 0.54
C PRO A 27 -4.34 4.20 -0.69
N LEU A 28 -5.26 5.15 -0.50
CA LEU A 28 -5.94 5.80 -1.62
C LEU A 28 -4.96 6.48 -2.57
N SER A 29 -4.05 7.28 -2.03
CA SER A 29 -3.06 8.05 -2.80
C SER A 29 -2.09 7.13 -3.52
N GLU A 30 -1.62 6.08 -2.85
CA GLU A 30 -0.72 5.09 -3.42
C GLU A 30 -1.39 4.29 -4.53
N GLU A 31 -2.61 3.77 -4.32
CA GLU A 31 -3.30 3.04 -5.37
C GLU A 31 -3.62 3.91 -6.59
N LEU A 32 -4.02 5.17 -6.39
CA LEU A 32 -4.23 6.11 -7.50
C LEU A 32 -2.96 6.30 -8.33
N PHE A 33 -1.81 6.45 -7.69
CA PHE A 33 -0.55 6.66 -8.40
C PHE A 33 0.00 5.38 -9.01
N PHE A 34 0.20 4.32 -8.22
CA PHE A 34 0.85 3.10 -8.70
C PHE A 34 -0.09 2.29 -9.62
N ARG A 35 -1.38 2.16 -9.29
CA ARG A 35 -2.30 1.33 -10.09
C ARG A 35 -3.06 2.17 -11.12
N GLY A 36 -3.54 3.33 -10.71
CA GLY A 36 -4.28 4.25 -11.58
C GLY A 36 -3.42 4.90 -12.66
N PHE A 37 -2.14 5.19 -12.38
CA PHE A 37 -1.24 5.83 -13.34
C PHE A 37 -0.14 4.90 -13.86
N ILE A 38 0.75 4.38 -13.00
CA ILE A 38 1.93 3.59 -13.44
C ILE A 38 1.50 2.29 -14.12
N PHE A 39 0.76 1.42 -13.43
CA PHE A 39 0.29 0.15 -13.97
C PHE A 39 -0.51 0.35 -15.26
N ARG A 40 -1.47 1.28 -15.27
CA ARG A 40 -2.26 1.59 -16.48
C ARG A 40 -1.42 2.07 -17.65
N GLY A 41 -0.39 2.88 -17.40
CA GLY A 41 0.54 3.36 -18.43
C GLY A 41 1.47 2.26 -18.98
N LEU A 42 1.79 1.27 -18.16
CA LEU A 42 2.62 0.13 -18.53
C LEU A 42 1.84 -0.98 -19.25
N LEU A 43 0.58 -1.19 -18.87
CA LEU A 43 -0.27 -2.28 -19.37
C LEU A 43 -0.27 -2.42 -20.91
N PRO A 44 -0.48 -1.35 -21.72
CA PRO A 44 -0.47 -1.48 -23.18
C PRO A 44 0.93 -1.70 -23.78
N LYS A 45 2.01 -1.47 -23.02
CA LYS A 45 3.39 -1.54 -23.52
C LYS A 45 4.05 -2.89 -23.26
N ILE A 46 3.81 -3.47 -22.09
CA ILE A 46 4.53 -4.67 -21.61
C ILE A 46 3.60 -5.80 -21.15
N GLY A 47 2.29 -5.66 -21.40
CA GLY A 47 1.27 -6.64 -21.03
C GLY A 47 1.00 -6.70 -19.52
N PRO A 48 0.03 -7.53 -19.09
CA PRO A 48 -0.47 -7.53 -17.72
C PRO A 48 0.59 -7.94 -16.70
N TRP A 49 1.30 -9.05 -16.93
CA TRP A 49 2.30 -9.55 -15.98
C TRP A 49 3.52 -8.63 -15.85
N GLY A 50 3.98 -8.04 -16.97
CA GLY A 50 5.04 -7.04 -16.94
C GLY A 50 4.63 -5.78 -16.18
N ALA A 51 3.42 -5.29 -16.43
CA ALA A 51 2.88 -4.11 -15.74
C ALA A 51 2.67 -4.37 -14.23
N ILE A 52 2.18 -5.55 -13.84
CA ILE A 52 2.05 -5.96 -12.44
C ILE A 52 3.42 -5.95 -11.76
N ALA A 53 4.40 -6.65 -12.33
CA ALA A 53 5.72 -6.79 -11.72
C ALA A 53 6.45 -5.45 -11.61
N LEU A 54 6.46 -4.64 -12.68
CA LEU A 54 7.19 -3.37 -12.68
C LEU A 54 6.49 -2.31 -11.81
N SER A 55 5.15 -2.24 -11.82
CA SER A 55 4.43 -1.36 -10.90
C SER A 55 4.66 -1.73 -9.43
N ALA A 56 4.70 -3.03 -9.11
CA ALA A 56 4.98 -3.50 -7.75
C ALA A 56 6.42 -3.23 -7.31
N LEU A 57 7.38 -3.33 -8.24
CA LEU A 57 8.78 -3.02 -7.99
C LEU A 57 9.00 -1.53 -7.72
N ILE A 58 8.36 -0.66 -8.51
CA ILE A 58 8.40 0.78 -8.27
C ILE A 58 7.75 1.11 -6.91
N PHE A 59 6.60 0.52 -6.61
CA PHE A 59 5.94 0.68 -5.31
C PHE A 59 6.83 0.30 -4.12
N SER A 60 7.50 -0.85 -4.17
CA SER A 60 8.37 -1.30 -3.08
C SER A 60 9.66 -0.49 -2.98
N ALA A 61 10.22 -0.02 -4.10
CA ALA A 61 11.41 0.83 -4.11
C ALA A 61 11.17 2.18 -3.41
N PHE A 62 9.94 2.70 -3.46
CA PHE A 62 9.57 3.94 -2.76
C PHE A 62 9.49 3.80 -1.23
N HIS A 63 9.55 2.58 -0.70
CA HIS A 63 9.43 2.34 0.73
C HIS A 63 10.76 2.43 1.51
N LEU A 64 11.87 2.84 0.87
CA LEU A 64 13.21 3.23 1.39
C LEU A 64 13.89 2.38 2.50
N SER A 65 13.22 1.35 3.02
CA SER A 65 13.65 0.50 4.11
C SER A 65 13.89 -0.90 3.56
N LEU A 66 15.16 -1.27 3.41
CA LEU A 66 15.58 -2.52 2.78
C LEU A 66 14.97 -3.77 3.44
N GLY A 67 14.71 -3.72 4.75
CA GLY A 67 14.13 -4.84 5.50
C GLY A 67 12.70 -5.19 5.10
N VAL A 68 11.98 -4.29 4.43
CA VAL A 68 10.56 -4.47 4.06
C VAL A 68 10.31 -4.46 2.54
N VAL A 69 11.34 -4.26 1.72
CA VAL A 69 11.18 -4.18 0.25
C VAL A 69 10.56 -5.46 -0.33
N VAL A 70 10.99 -6.64 0.12
CA VAL A 70 10.46 -7.93 -0.38
C VAL A 70 8.98 -8.12 -0.02
N PRO A 71 8.55 -8.03 1.25
CA PRO A 71 7.13 -8.17 1.57
C PRO A 71 6.27 -7.08 0.90
N ILE A 72 6.75 -5.84 0.79
CA ILE A 72 6.03 -4.75 0.12
C ILE A 72 5.91 -5.00 -1.38
N PHE A 73 6.94 -5.57 -2.03
CA PHE A 73 6.86 -5.98 -3.42
C PHE A 73 5.75 -7.03 -3.63
N ILE A 74 5.69 -8.05 -2.75
CA ILE A 74 4.67 -9.11 -2.83
C ILE A 74 3.27 -8.53 -2.66
N THR A 75 3.05 -7.71 -1.63
CA THR A 75 1.78 -6.99 -1.44
C THR A 75 1.45 -6.13 -2.66
N GLY A 76 2.45 -5.38 -3.16
CA GLY A 76 2.33 -4.52 -4.33
C GLY A 76 1.83 -5.27 -5.56
N PHE A 77 2.41 -6.45 -5.78
CA PHE A 77 2.07 -7.39 -6.84
C PHE A 77 0.63 -7.90 -6.69
N LEU A 78 0.23 -8.31 -5.48
CA LEU A 78 -1.11 -8.81 -5.20
C LEU A 78 -2.19 -7.75 -5.45
N PHE A 79 -1.97 -6.49 -5.05
CA PHE A 79 -2.93 -5.41 -5.32
C PHE A 79 -3.01 -5.06 -6.81
N ALA A 80 -1.88 -5.04 -7.52
CA ALA A 80 -1.88 -4.83 -8.97
C ALA A 80 -2.59 -5.99 -9.72
N TRP A 81 -2.37 -7.24 -9.28
CA TRP A 81 -3.09 -8.41 -9.78
C TRP A 81 -4.59 -8.32 -9.48
N LEU A 82 -4.98 -7.95 -8.25
CA LEU A 82 -6.38 -7.78 -7.86
C LEU A 82 -7.05 -6.71 -8.72
N TYR A 83 -6.38 -5.59 -8.94
CA TYR A 83 -6.88 -4.53 -9.81
C TYR A 83 -7.07 -5.01 -11.25
N TRP A 84 -6.08 -5.71 -11.80
CA TRP A 84 -6.16 -6.27 -13.16
C TRP A 84 -7.31 -7.29 -13.30
N ARG A 85 -7.50 -8.15 -12.30
CA ARG A 85 -8.54 -9.19 -12.32
C ARG A 85 -9.95 -8.65 -12.15
N THR A 86 -10.11 -7.61 -11.32
CA THR A 86 -11.44 -7.05 -10.98
C THR A 86 -11.83 -5.86 -11.85
N GLY A 87 -10.86 -5.19 -12.48
CA GLY A 87 -11.07 -3.91 -13.16
C GLY A 87 -11.40 -2.75 -12.21
N SER A 88 -11.40 -2.97 -10.90
CA SER A 88 -11.85 -2.00 -9.90
C SER A 88 -10.67 -1.52 -9.06
N LEU A 89 -10.38 -0.21 -9.16
CA LEU A 89 -9.35 0.39 -8.31
C LEU A 89 -9.77 0.36 -6.83
N TRP A 90 -11.08 0.45 -6.56
CA TRP A 90 -11.65 0.34 -5.21
C TRP A 90 -11.37 -1.01 -4.56
N ALA A 91 -11.27 -2.10 -5.32
CA ALA A 91 -10.90 -3.40 -4.77
C ALA A 91 -9.46 -3.40 -4.23
N ALA A 92 -8.52 -2.80 -4.97
CA ALA A 92 -7.14 -2.62 -4.52
C ALA A 92 -7.05 -1.67 -3.33
N ILE A 93 -7.74 -0.52 -3.39
CA ILE A 93 -7.80 0.46 -2.28
C ILE A 93 -8.33 -0.20 -1.01
N GLY A 94 -9.42 -0.95 -1.10
CA GLY A 94 -10.01 -1.63 0.05
C GLY A 94 -9.10 -2.71 0.64
N ALA A 95 -8.44 -3.51 -0.20
CA ALA A 95 -7.49 -4.52 0.26
C ALA A 95 -6.27 -3.87 0.95
N HIS A 96 -5.76 -2.77 0.40
CA HIS A 96 -4.64 -2.04 0.97
C HIS A 96 -5.02 -1.35 2.29
N ALA A 97 -6.14 -0.64 2.33
CA ALA A 97 -6.67 -0.04 3.55
C ALA A 97 -6.90 -1.10 4.65
N GLY A 98 -7.45 -2.26 4.30
CA GLY A 98 -7.63 -3.38 5.21
C GLY A 98 -6.29 -3.92 5.76
N GLN A 99 -5.27 -4.04 4.91
CA GLN A 99 -3.93 -4.47 5.36
C GLN A 99 -3.33 -3.45 6.35
N ASN A 100 -3.42 -2.15 6.06
CA ASN A 100 -2.92 -1.11 6.95
C ASN A 100 -3.69 -1.07 8.27
N ALA A 101 -5.02 -1.19 8.22
CA ALA A 101 -5.87 -1.26 9.40
C ALA A 101 -5.51 -2.44 10.31
N LEU A 102 -5.26 -3.62 9.74
CA LEU A 102 -4.82 -4.80 10.49
C LEU A 102 -3.44 -4.58 11.11
N ALA A 103 -2.48 -4.03 10.36
CA ALA A 103 -1.14 -3.77 10.85
C ALA A 103 -1.14 -2.77 12.03
N LEU A 104 -1.93 -1.69 11.92
CA LEU A 104 -2.12 -0.71 12.99
C LEU A 104 -2.81 -1.33 14.20
N GLY A 105 -3.85 -2.14 13.99
CA GLY A 105 -4.56 -2.84 15.07
C GLY A 105 -3.67 -3.81 15.84
N VAL A 106 -2.80 -4.55 15.15
CA VAL A 106 -1.81 -5.44 15.80
C VAL A 106 -0.81 -4.62 16.62
N GLN A 107 -0.30 -3.50 16.10
CA GLN A 107 0.59 -2.63 16.87
C GLN A 107 -0.07 -2.06 18.12
N ALA A 108 -1.33 -1.60 18.01
CA ALA A 108 -2.08 -1.06 19.14
C ALA A 108 -2.37 -2.08 20.25
N LEU A 109 -2.43 -3.38 19.92
CA LEU A 109 -2.59 -4.47 20.89
C LEU A 109 -1.26 -4.99 21.45
N ALA A 110 -0.14 -4.67 20.81
CA ALA A 110 1.20 -5.13 21.19
C ALA A 110 1.96 -4.09 22.05
N GLY A 111 1.48 -2.85 22.10
CA GLY A 111 1.90 -1.81 23.06
C GLY A 111 1.01 -1.81 24.30
#